data_AF-A0A024AII5-F1
#
_entry.id   AF-A0A024AII5-F1
#
_cell.length_a   1.000
_cell.length_b   1.000
_cell.length_c   1.000
_cell.angle_alpha   90.00
_cell.angle_beta   90.00
_cell.angle_gamma   90.00
#
_symmetry.space_group_name_H-M   'P 1'
#
loop_
_entity.id
_entity.type
_entity.pdbx_description
1 polymer ?
#
loop_
_entity_poly.entity_id
_entity_poly.type
_entity_poly.pdbx_seq_one_letter_code
_entity_poly.pdbx_strand_id
1 'polypeptide(L)'
;KHEQNIDCGGGYMKVFDCSLEQKDMHGETPYLLMFGPDICGPGTKKVHVIFNYKGKNLLINKDIRCKDDVYTHLYTLIVKPDNTYEVLIDNSKVESGELEADWEFLPPKKIKDPNAKKPEDWDDRATIDDPDDKKPEDWDKAEHIPDPDATKPEDWDDEMDGEWEPPMIDNPDFKGEWKPKQIDNPSYKGVWVHPEIDNPEYKLDPELYKKDEICAVGFDLWQVKSGTIFDNVLITDDVEYAKKFGEEVWKPTHEGEKKMKDEQDEDDRKKREAESKSSPKDDDDDDDEED
;
A
#
# COMPACT_ATOMS: atom_id res chain seq x y z
N LYS A 1 -11.83 0.61 21.26
CA LYS A 1 -12.06 -0.85 21.43
C LYS A 1 -13.01 -1.33 20.34
N HIS A 2 -12.69 -2.41 19.62
CA HIS A 2 -13.53 -2.98 18.56
C HIS A 2 -14.02 -4.41 18.90
N GLU A 3 -14.78 -4.56 19.99
CA GLU A 3 -15.20 -5.89 20.48
C GLU A 3 -16.02 -6.71 19.49
N GLN A 4 -16.69 -6.04 18.56
CA GLN A 4 -17.53 -6.67 17.57
C GLN A 4 -16.74 -7.41 16.49
N ASN A 5 -15.40 -7.44 16.52
CA ASN A 5 -14.55 -7.86 15.40
C ASN A 5 -14.89 -7.07 14.14
N ILE A 6 -14.51 -5.79 14.14
CA ILE A 6 -14.81 -4.87 13.04
C ILE A 6 -14.10 -5.32 11.75
N ASP A 7 -14.85 -5.33 10.65
CA ASP A 7 -14.39 -5.68 9.31
C ASP A 7 -14.10 -4.43 8.47
N CYS A 8 -15.01 -3.45 8.51
CA CYS A 8 -14.78 -2.13 7.93
C CYS A 8 -15.47 -1.03 8.75
N GLY A 9 -14.69 -0.09 9.26
CA GLY A 9 -15.12 1.16 9.84
C GLY A 9 -13.99 1.98 10.46
N GLY A 10 -14.26 3.28 10.59
CA GLY A 10 -13.35 4.23 11.21
C GLY A 10 -13.37 4.17 12.73
N GLY A 11 -12.22 4.43 13.33
CA GLY A 11 -11.98 4.54 14.77
C GLY A 11 -11.24 5.81 15.17
N TYR A 12 -11.30 6.86 14.35
CA TYR A 12 -10.56 8.10 14.52
C TYR A 12 -11.41 9.24 15.11
N MET A 13 -10.72 10.25 15.61
CA MET A 13 -11.30 11.49 16.11
C MET A 13 -10.87 12.66 15.23
N LYS A 14 -11.77 13.61 14.99
CA LYS A 14 -11.47 14.91 14.38
C LYS A 14 -11.43 16.00 15.45
N VAL A 15 -10.49 16.92 15.34
CA VAL A 15 -10.35 18.10 16.19
C VAL A 15 -10.71 19.33 15.37
N PHE A 16 -11.56 20.20 15.91
CA PHE A 16 -12.13 21.34 15.22
C PHE A 16 -11.81 22.66 15.91
N ASP A 17 -11.81 23.73 15.13
CA ASP A 17 -11.75 25.09 15.62
C ASP A 17 -13.11 25.56 16.15
N CYS A 18 -13.18 26.84 16.51
CA CYS A 18 -14.38 27.45 17.09
C CYS A 18 -15.45 27.82 16.05
N SER A 19 -15.18 27.65 14.76
CA SER A 19 -16.13 27.89 13.67
C SER A 19 -17.10 26.74 13.45
N LEU A 20 -16.88 25.59 14.11
CA LEU A 20 -17.71 24.40 13.95
C LEU A 20 -19.16 24.63 14.39
N GLU A 21 -20.09 24.50 13.44
CA GLU A 21 -21.51 24.33 13.73
C GLU A 21 -21.81 22.85 14.03
N GLN A 22 -21.82 22.48 15.31
CA GLN A 22 -21.93 21.07 15.74
C GLN A 22 -23.18 20.34 15.21
N LYS A 23 -24.28 21.06 14.98
CA LYS A 23 -25.53 20.48 14.45
C LYS A 23 -25.46 20.13 12.97
N ASP A 24 -24.49 20.69 12.25
CA ASP A 24 -24.26 20.50 10.82
C ASP A 24 -22.89 19.83 10.58
N MET A 25 -22.34 19.12 11.56
CA MET A 25 -21.07 18.42 11.41
C MET A 25 -21.24 17.21 10.46
N HIS A 26 -20.36 17.10 9.46
CA HIS A 26 -20.33 16.01 8.49
C HIS A 26 -18.90 15.71 7.99
N GLY A 27 -18.81 14.75 7.05
CA GLY A 27 -17.58 14.27 6.41
C GLY A 27 -16.61 15.34 5.93
N GLU A 28 -17.14 16.42 5.34
CA GLU A 28 -16.36 17.47 4.68
C GLU A 28 -16.19 18.72 5.56
N THR A 29 -16.75 18.72 6.77
CA THR A 29 -16.57 19.83 7.70
C THR A 29 -15.07 20.02 7.97
N PRO A 30 -14.53 21.24 7.76
CA PRO A 30 -13.11 21.51 7.96
C PRO A 30 -12.69 21.19 9.40
N TYR A 31 -11.67 20.35 9.54
CA TYR A 31 -11.07 19.99 10.82
C TYR A 31 -9.60 20.44 10.83
N LEU A 32 -9.03 20.61 12.02
CA LEU A 32 -7.62 20.98 12.21
C LEU A 32 -6.70 19.75 12.14
N LEU A 33 -7.17 18.64 12.72
CA LEU A 33 -6.46 17.39 12.86
C LEU A 33 -7.46 16.23 12.82
N MET A 34 -7.10 15.13 12.17
CA MET A 34 -7.78 13.84 12.31
C MET A 34 -6.76 12.79 12.71
N PHE A 35 -7.06 12.06 13.78
CA PHE A 35 -6.16 11.05 14.34
C PHE A 35 -6.90 9.82 14.86
N GLY A 36 -6.41 8.64 14.50
CA GLY A 36 -6.83 7.36 15.08
C GLY A 36 -6.95 6.22 14.06
N PRO A 37 -7.29 5.01 14.51
CA PRO A 37 -7.35 3.83 13.66
C PRO A 37 -8.44 3.88 12.59
N ASP A 38 -8.19 3.24 11.45
CA ASP A 38 -9.14 3.01 10.37
C ASP A 38 -8.91 1.63 9.79
N ILE A 39 -9.98 0.83 9.81
CA ILE A 39 -9.97 -0.57 9.40
C ILE A 39 -10.97 -0.71 8.27
N CYS A 40 -10.58 -1.24 7.13
CA CYS A 40 -11.49 -1.65 6.06
C CYS A 40 -10.90 -2.81 5.27
N GLY A 41 -11.38 -4.01 5.60
CA GLY A 41 -10.92 -5.27 5.03
C GLY A 41 -9.46 -5.59 5.38
N PRO A 42 -8.84 -6.52 4.64
CA PRO A 42 -7.43 -6.87 4.85
C PRO A 42 -6.45 -5.78 4.36
N GLY A 43 -6.89 -4.93 3.42
CA GLY A 43 -6.04 -3.95 2.75
C GLY A 43 -5.86 -2.62 3.49
N THR A 44 -6.83 -2.20 4.30
CA THR A 44 -6.78 -0.92 5.02
C THR A 44 -6.82 -1.18 6.51
N LYS A 45 -5.69 -1.07 7.19
CA LYS A 45 -5.57 -1.20 8.65
C LYS A 45 -4.48 -0.27 9.14
N LYS A 46 -4.79 1.02 9.18
CA LYS A 46 -3.80 2.07 9.45
C LYS A 46 -4.31 3.08 10.47
N VAL A 47 -3.40 3.81 11.08
CA VAL A 47 -3.70 4.97 11.91
C VAL A 47 -3.63 6.20 11.01
N HIS A 48 -4.74 6.90 10.86
CA HIS A 48 -4.75 8.21 10.22
C HIS A 48 -4.06 9.22 11.12
N VAL A 49 -3.19 10.04 10.53
CA VAL A 49 -2.62 11.23 11.13
C VAL A 49 -2.66 12.32 10.05
N ILE A 50 -3.73 13.11 10.06
CA ILE A 50 -4.02 14.06 8.98
C ILE A 50 -4.07 15.46 9.56
N PHE A 51 -3.19 16.34 9.08
CA PHE A 51 -3.21 17.76 9.44
C PHE A 51 -3.91 18.57 8.37
N ASN A 52 -4.73 19.53 8.77
CA ASN A 52 -5.14 20.58 7.85
C ASN A 52 -4.11 21.70 7.82
N TYR A 53 -3.66 22.04 6.61
CA TYR A 53 -2.73 23.14 6.38
C TYR A 53 -3.15 23.89 5.10
N LYS A 54 -3.38 25.20 5.23
CA LYS A 54 -3.81 26.09 4.13
C LYS A 54 -5.04 25.54 3.38
N GLY A 55 -6.00 24.97 4.12
CA GLY A 55 -7.25 24.44 3.57
C GLY A 55 -7.12 23.07 2.90
N LYS A 56 -5.96 22.41 2.97
CA LYS A 56 -5.74 21.06 2.47
C LYS A 56 -5.54 20.08 3.61
N ASN A 57 -6.17 18.92 3.51
CA ASN A 57 -5.97 17.80 4.43
C ASN A 57 -4.77 16.97 3.95
N LEU A 58 -3.67 17.04 4.70
CA LEU A 58 -2.41 16.37 4.37
C LEU A 58 -2.32 15.07 5.14
N LEU A 59 -2.24 13.95 4.41
CA LEU A 59 -2.06 12.62 5.00
C LEU A 59 -0.58 12.39 5.31
N ILE A 60 -0.32 11.62 6.36
CA ILE A 60 1.02 11.14 6.67
C ILE A 60 1.51 10.20 5.57
N ASN A 61 2.77 10.34 5.17
CA ASN A 61 3.41 9.50 4.15
C ASN A 61 3.81 8.12 4.66
N LYS A 62 3.84 7.94 5.99
CA LYS A 62 4.19 6.68 6.65
C LYS A 62 2.97 5.81 6.90
N ASP A 63 3.14 4.49 6.74
CA ASP A 63 2.10 3.53 7.06
C ASP A 63 2.22 3.07 8.52
N ILE A 64 1.31 3.55 9.37
CA ILE A 64 1.25 3.19 10.79
C ILE A 64 0.18 2.13 10.97
N ARG A 65 0.57 0.90 11.28
CA ARG A 65 -0.37 -0.20 11.50
C ARG A 65 -1.23 0.02 12.75
N CYS A 66 -2.55 -0.02 12.60
CA CYS A 66 -3.46 -0.01 13.75
C CYS A 66 -3.65 -1.41 14.34
N LYS A 67 -4.17 -1.47 15.56
CA LYS A 67 -4.60 -2.73 16.20
C LYS A 67 -5.97 -3.14 15.67
N ASP A 68 -6.12 -4.43 15.40
CA ASP A 68 -7.31 -5.03 14.78
C ASP A 68 -7.91 -6.18 15.60
N ASP A 69 -7.50 -6.31 16.86
CA ASP A 69 -8.11 -7.24 17.80
C ASP A 69 -9.33 -6.62 18.52
N VAL A 70 -9.95 -7.41 19.41
CA VAL A 70 -11.19 -7.05 20.11
C VAL A 70 -10.98 -6.21 21.37
N TYR A 71 -9.74 -6.01 21.80
CA TYR A 71 -9.40 -5.39 23.05
C TYR A 71 -9.42 -3.85 22.96
N THR A 72 -9.31 -3.24 24.13
CA THR A 72 -9.13 -1.80 24.28
C THR A 72 -7.68 -1.45 23.97
N HIS A 73 -7.49 -0.50 23.05
CA HIS A 73 -6.19 0.07 22.72
C HIS A 73 -6.20 1.58 22.93
N LEU A 74 -5.05 2.10 23.37
CA LEU A 74 -4.82 3.52 23.59
C LEU A 74 -4.03 4.10 22.41
N TYR A 75 -4.52 5.18 21.80
CA TYR A 75 -3.84 5.88 20.72
C TYR A 75 -3.49 7.30 21.19
N THR A 76 -2.21 7.67 21.10
CA THR A 76 -1.73 8.99 21.52
C THR A 76 -0.94 9.63 20.39
N LEU A 77 -1.30 10.86 20.01
CA LEU A 77 -0.52 11.71 19.12
C LEU A 77 0.09 12.84 19.94
N ILE A 78 1.40 13.01 19.81
CA ILE A 78 2.16 14.12 20.41
C ILE A 78 2.69 14.96 19.27
N VAL A 79 2.45 16.27 19.33
CA VAL A 79 2.99 17.24 18.35
C VAL A 79 3.71 18.33 19.13
N LYS A 80 4.96 18.60 18.79
CA LYS A 80 5.84 19.51 19.55
C LYS A 80 6.11 20.82 18.81
N PRO A 81 6.48 21.89 19.52
CA PRO A 81 6.81 23.20 18.93
C PRO A 81 8.02 23.24 18.00
N ASP A 82 8.84 22.19 17.99
CA ASP A 82 10.01 22.04 17.11
C ASP A 82 9.66 21.35 15.78
N ASN A 83 8.37 21.31 15.41
CA ASN A 83 7.84 20.60 14.25
C ASN A 83 8.10 19.08 14.26
N THR A 84 8.29 18.48 15.44
CA THR A 84 8.35 17.01 15.56
C THR A 84 7.03 16.44 16.05
N TYR A 85 6.81 15.15 15.76
CA TYR A 85 5.66 14.40 16.24
C TYR A 85 6.05 13.01 16.71
N GLU A 86 5.22 12.42 17.56
CA GLU A 86 5.30 11.03 17.99
C GLU A 86 3.90 10.42 18.00
N VAL A 87 3.79 9.17 17.56
CA VAL A 87 2.59 8.34 17.67
C VAL A 87 2.88 7.19 18.60
N LEU A 88 2.05 7.04 19.63
CA LEU A 88 2.11 5.94 20.57
C LEU A 88 0.83 5.11 20.46
N ILE A 89 1.00 3.79 20.50
CA ILE A 89 -0.09 2.84 20.65
C ILE A 89 0.19 2.06 21.93
N ASP A 90 -0.78 1.99 22.83
CA ASP A 90 -0.68 1.28 24.11
C ASP A 90 0.53 1.80 24.94
N ASN A 91 0.71 3.13 24.96
CA ASN A 91 1.85 3.84 25.55
C ASN A 91 3.25 3.43 25.04
N SER A 92 3.30 2.68 23.94
CA SER A 92 4.53 2.31 23.25
C SER A 92 4.69 3.15 22.00
N LYS A 93 5.86 3.77 21.83
CA LYS A 93 6.15 4.57 20.62
C LYS A 93 6.19 3.65 19.40
N VAL A 94 5.33 3.91 18.44
CA VAL A 94 5.26 3.18 17.17
C VAL A 94 5.83 3.98 16.01
N GLU A 95 5.76 5.31 16.07
CA GLU A 95 6.27 6.20 15.03
C GLU A 95 6.74 7.54 15.61
N SER A 96 7.73 8.17 14.97
CA SER A 96 8.18 9.52 15.29
C SER A 96 8.95 10.15 14.13
N GLY A 97 8.89 11.47 13.99
CA GLY A 97 9.62 12.18 12.95
C GLY A 97 9.39 13.68 12.95
N GLU A 98 9.69 14.29 11.80
CA GLU A 98 9.48 15.72 11.54
C GLU A 98 8.25 15.90 10.65
N LEU A 99 7.43 16.90 10.97
CA LEU A 99 6.23 17.24 10.21
C LEU A 99 6.56 17.54 8.74
N GLU A 100 7.64 18.27 8.48
CA GLU A 100 8.07 18.64 7.14
C GLU A 100 8.51 17.44 6.28
N ALA A 101 9.03 16.38 6.90
CA ALA A 101 9.53 15.20 6.19
C ALA A 101 8.41 14.18 5.92
N ASP A 102 7.49 14.03 6.86
CA ASP A 102 6.49 12.96 6.85
C ASP A 102 5.14 13.41 6.26
N TRP A 103 4.99 14.69 5.91
CA TRP A 103 3.83 15.26 5.20
C TRP A 103 4.26 16.27 4.13
N GLU A 104 3.40 16.46 3.13
CA GLU A 104 3.59 17.44 2.06
C GLU A 104 3.11 18.85 2.47
N PHE A 105 3.63 19.41 3.57
CA PHE A 105 3.31 20.78 4.01
C PHE A 105 3.88 21.84 3.08
N LEU A 106 5.12 21.63 2.65
CA LEU A 106 5.93 22.58 1.89
C LEU A 106 6.26 21.99 0.52
N PRO A 107 6.48 22.85 -0.51
CA PRO A 107 6.97 22.38 -1.80
C PRO A 107 8.36 21.72 -1.64
N PRO A 108 8.79 20.87 -2.59
CA PRO A 108 10.04 20.15 -2.46
C PRO A 108 11.22 21.12 -2.39
N LYS A 109 12.22 20.80 -1.55
CA LYS A 109 13.44 21.61 -1.37
C LYS A 109 14.21 21.80 -2.67
N LYS A 110 14.19 20.77 -3.53
CA LYS A 110 14.88 20.75 -4.81
C LYS A 110 13.91 20.43 -5.94
N ILE A 111 14.12 21.09 -7.08
CA ILE A 111 13.39 20.85 -8.32
C ILE A 111 14.38 20.58 -9.44
N LYS A 112 13.96 19.86 -10.47
CA LYS A 112 14.74 19.72 -11.70
C LYS A 112 14.89 21.09 -12.35
N ASP A 113 16.11 21.45 -12.75
CA ASP A 113 16.39 22.74 -13.39
C ASP A 113 15.59 22.92 -14.69
N PRO A 114 14.58 23.81 -14.74
CA PRO A 114 13.78 23.98 -15.95
C PRO A 114 14.59 24.43 -17.18
N ASN A 115 15.82 24.93 -16.98
CA ASN A 115 16.71 25.37 -18.04
C ASN A 115 17.68 24.29 -18.51
N ALA A 116 17.87 23.20 -17.75
CA ALA A 116 18.77 22.13 -18.12
C ALA A 116 18.11 21.21 -19.15
N LYS A 117 18.86 20.89 -20.20
CA LYS A 117 18.47 19.91 -21.22
C LYS A 117 19.60 18.92 -21.38
N LYS A 118 19.25 17.67 -21.71
CA LYS A 118 20.25 16.66 -22.07
C LYS A 118 21.07 17.20 -23.25
N PRO A 119 22.40 17.29 -23.15
CA PRO A 119 23.25 17.72 -24.26
C PRO A 119 23.07 16.77 -25.45
N GLU A 120 23.08 17.29 -26.67
CA GLU A 120 22.96 16.46 -27.89
C GLU A 120 24.15 15.51 -28.06
N ASP A 121 25.31 15.85 -27.48
CA ASP A 121 26.53 15.02 -27.50
C ASP A 121 26.56 13.95 -26.38
N TRP A 122 25.54 13.89 -25.53
CA TRP A 122 25.50 12.96 -24.42
C TRP A 122 24.95 11.59 -24.84
N ASP A 123 25.85 10.64 -25.09
CA ASP A 123 25.47 9.26 -25.36
C ASP A 123 25.27 8.48 -24.04
N ASP A 124 24.02 8.10 -23.79
CA ASP A 124 23.57 7.29 -22.65
C ASP A 124 23.40 5.81 -23.01
N ARG A 125 23.74 5.41 -24.24
CA ARG A 125 23.73 4.01 -24.66
C ARG A 125 25.01 3.36 -24.16
N ALA A 126 24.88 2.44 -23.20
CA ALA A 126 26.00 1.67 -22.68
C ALA A 126 26.62 0.77 -23.76
N THR A 127 25.79 0.24 -24.66
CA THR A 127 26.22 -0.55 -25.81
C THR A 127 25.75 0.06 -27.12
N ILE A 128 26.55 -0.11 -28.17
CA ILE A 128 26.22 0.24 -29.55
C ILE A 128 26.43 -0.96 -30.44
N ASP A 129 25.75 -0.96 -31.58
CA ASP A 129 25.98 -1.93 -32.65
C ASP A 129 27.44 -1.84 -33.12
N ASP A 130 28.11 -2.98 -33.21
CA ASP A 130 29.47 -3.10 -33.73
C ASP A 130 29.48 -2.67 -35.20
N PRO A 131 30.15 -1.55 -35.55
CA PRO A 131 30.19 -1.06 -36.92
C PRO A 131 31.00 -1.98 -37.84
N ASP A 132 31.84 -2.86 -37.29
CA ASP A 132 32.67 -3.80 -38.03
C ASP A 132 32.04 -5.21 -38.14
N ASP A 133 31.00 -5.50 -37.37
CA ASP A 133 30.24 -6.75 -37.48
C ASP A 133 29.33 -6.67 -38.71
N LYS A 134 29.67 -7.41 -39.75
CA LYS A 134 28.88 -7.48 -40.99
C LYS A 134 28.02 -8.73 -40.98
N LYS A 135 26.81 -8.59 -41.49
CA LYS A 135 25.92 -9.72 -41.75
C LYS A 135 26.65 -10.79 -42.57
N PRO A 136 26.81 -12.01 -42.04
CA PRO A 136 27.38 -13.11 -42.82
C PRO A 136 26.51 -13.40 -44.04
N GLU A 137 27.13 -13.70 -45.18
CA GLU A 137 26.39 -14.02 -46.43
C GLU A 137 25.49 -15.26 -46.26
N ASP A 138 25.80 -16.16 -45.33
CA ASP A 138 25.03 -17.38 -45.02
C ASP A 138 23.91 -17.17 -43.97
N TRP A 139 23.58 -15.92 -43.63
CA TRP A 139 22.56 -15.63 -42.61
C TRP A 139 21.14 -15.50 -43.19
N ASP A 140 21.01 -14.99 -44.42
CA ASP A 140 19.71 -14.85 -45.10
C ASP A 140 19.30 -16.19 -45.71
N LYS A 141 18.86 -17.10 -44.85
CA LYS A 141 18.22 -18.34 -45.26
C LYS A 141 16.71 -18.16 -45.25
N ALA A 142 16.00 -18.83 -46.16
CA ALA A 142 14.55 -18.79 -46.19
C ALA A 142 13.97 -19.40 -44.90
N GLU A 143 12.92 -18.80 -44.35
CA GLU A 143 12.23 -19.27 -43.14
C GLU A 143 11.63 -20.66 -43.34
N HIS A 144 11.16 -20.95 -44.56
CA HIS A 144 10.68 -22.27 -44.95
C HIS A 144 11.45 -22.81 -46.15
N ILE A 145 11.78 -24.11 -46.10
CA ILE A 145 12.40 -24.86 -47.19
C ILE A 145 11.51 -26.06 -47.58
N PRO A 146 11.51 -26.49 -48.83
CA PRO A 146 10.90 -27.75 -49.24
C PRO A 146 11.40 -28.92 -48.40
N ASP A 147 10.51 -29.76 -47.86
CA ASP A 147 10.87 -30.95 -47.11
C ASP A 147 11.67 -31.93 -48.00
N PRO A 148 12.96 -32.17 -47.71
CA PRO A 148 13.81 -33.04 -48.52
C PRO A 148 13.44 -34.52 -48.39
N ASP A 149 12.70 -34.91 -47.34
CA ASP A 149 12.26 -36.28 -47.08
C ASP A 149 10.83 -36.53 -47.60
N ALA A 150 10.14 -35.49 -48.08
CA ALA A 150 8.83 -35.64 -48.70
C ALA A 150 8.96 -36.28 -50.09
N THR A 151 8.35 -37.44 -50.25
CA THR A 151 8.21 -38.11 -51.54
C THR A 151 6.80 -37.96 -52.06
N LYS A 152 6.67 -37.74 -53.37
CA LYS A 152 5.39 -37.68 -54.06
C LYS A 152 4.56 -38.94 -53.77
N PRO A 153 3.29 -38.80 -53.30
CA PRO A 153 2.42 -39.95 -53.08
C PRO A 153 2.19 -40.75 -54.36
N GLU A 154 2.10 -42.07 -54.25
CA GLU A 154 1.88 -42.95 -55.42
C GLU A 154 0.53 -42.73 -56.12
N ASP A 155 -0.45 -42.13 -55.42
CA ASP A 155 -1.81 -41.85 -55.92
C ASP A 155 -1.99 -40.41 -56.46
N TRP A 156 -0.89 -39.70 -56.74
CA TRP A 156 -0.93 -38.32 -57.27
C TRP A 156 -0.92 -38.29 -58.81
N ASP A 157 -1.91 -37.63 -59.42
CA ASP A 157 -2.05 -37.49 -60.87
C ASP A 157 -1.70 -36.06 -61.34
N ASP A 158 -0.55 -35.88 -61.99
CA ASP A 158 -0.09 -34.56 -62.43
C ASP A 158 -0.99 -33.90 -63.51
N GLU A 159 -1.78 -34.69 -64.25
CA GLU A 159 -2.64 -34.18 -65.33
C GLU A 159 -3.96 -33.61 -64.78
N MET A 160 -4.41 -34.11 -63.63
CA MET A 160 -5.65 -33.70 -62.96
C MET A 160 -5.42 -32.76 -61.76
N ASP A 161 -4.35 -32.98 -60.99
CA ASP A 161 -4.05 -32.26 -59.74
C ASP A 161 -2.91 -31.21 -59.87
N GLY A 162 -2.15 -31.25 -60.97
CA GLY A 162 -1.02 -30.35 -61.26
C GLY A 162 0.35 -30.88 -60.80
N GLU A 163 1.42 -30.13 -61.09
CA GLU A 163 2.78 -30.52 -60.66
C GLU A 163 2.85 -30.58 -59.13
N TRP A 164 3.23 -31.74 -58.59
CA TRP A 164 3.37 -31.93 -57.15
C TRP A 164 4.52 -31.09 -56.58
N GLU A 165 4.21 -30.26 -55.58
CA GLU A 165 5.20 -29.52 -54.81
C GLU A 165 5.31 -30.10 -53.38
N PRO A 166 6.53 -30.37 -52.87
CA PRO A 166 6.73 -30.85 -51.51
C PRO A 166 6.24 -29.83 -50.47
N PRO A 167 5.75 -30.28 -49.30
CA PRO A 167 5.39 -29.38 -48.22
C PRO A 167 6.60 -28.57 -47.75
N MET A 168 6.38 -27.30 -47.43
CA MET A 168 7.40 -26.41 -46.87
C MET A 168 7.53 -26.68 -45.37
N ILE A 169 8.73 -26.96 -44.89
CA ILE A 169 9.07 -27.13 -43.47
C ILE A 169 9.91 -25.95 -42.98
N ASP A 170 9.89 -25.70 -41.68
CA ASP A 170 10.73 -24.67 -41.05
C ASP A 170 12.21 -25.02 -41.25
N ASN A 171 12.95 -24.05 -41.78
CA ASN A 171 14.36 -24.24 -42.07
C ASN A 171 15.16 -24.24 -40.75
N PRO A 172 15.82 -25.35 -40.37
CA PRO A 172 16.59 -25.42 -39.13
C PRO A 172 17.80 -24.47 -39.11
N ASP A 173 18.24 -24.00 -40.29
CA ASP A 173 19.31 -23.02 -40.41
C ASP A 173 18.82 -21.56 -40.43
N PHE A 174 17.51 -21.30 -40.37
CA PHE A 174 16.98 -19.94 -40.27
C PHE A 174 17.28 -19.35 -38.88
N LYS A 175 18.14 -18.33 -38.86
CA LYS A 175 18.62 -17.70 -37.61
C LYS A 175 17.86 -16.41 -37.26
N GLY A 176 16.76 -16.12 -37.97
CA GLY A 176 15.97 -14.89 -37.80
C GLY A 176 16.65 -13.63 -38.36
N GLU A 177 16.05 -12.46 -38.10
CA GLU A 177 16.62 -11.18 -38.51
C GLU A 177 17.99 -10.95 -37.86
N TRP A 178 19.02 -10.74 -38.69
CA TRP A 178 20.37 -10.47 -38.19
C TRP A 178 20.41 -9.15 -37.43
N LYS A 179 20.99 -9.19 -36.23
CA LYS A 179 21.32 -8.00 -35.44
C LYS A 179 22.84 -7.98 -35.20
N PRO A 180 23.51 -6.84 -35.41
CA PRO A 180 24.93 -6.70 -35.14
C PRO A 180 25.23 -6.97 -33.66
N LYS A 181 26.43 -7.49 -33.38
CA LYS A 181 26.92 -7.63 -32.01
C LYS A 181 26.90 -6.28 -31.29
N GLN A 182 26.56 -6.32 -30.00
CA GLN A 182 26.63 -5.15 -29.13
C GLN A 182 28.05 -5.02 -28.58
N ILE A 183 28.69 -3.87 -28.78
CA ILE A 183 29.98 -3.51 -28.16
C ILE A 183 29.80 -2.39 -27.15
N ASP A 184 30.70 -2.32 -26.16
CA ASP A 184 30.71 -1.22 -25.20
C ASP A 184 30.95 0.10 -25.95
N ASN A 185 30.07 1.07 -25.70
CA ASN A 185 30.15 2.37 -26.35
C ASN A 185 31.30 3.21 -25.76
N PRO A 186 32.36 3.51 -26.51
CA PRO A 186 33.48 4.30 -26.00
C PRO A 186 33.10 5.76 -25.67
N SER A 187 31.97 6.24 -26.21
CA SER A 187 31.42 7.57 -25.97
C SER A 187 30.36 7.61 -24.86
N TYR A 188 30.13 6.49 -24.16
CA TYR A 188 29.16 6.42 -23.07
C TYR A 188 29.56 7.34 -21.92
N LYS A 189 28.74 8.37 -21.66
CA LYS A 189 28.98 9.34 -20.58
C LYS A 189 28.22 9.01 -19.31
N GLY A 190 27.48 7.89 -19.29
CA GLY A 190 26.55 7.54 -18.22
C GLY A 190 25.10 7.90 -18.56
N VAL A 191 24.15 7.42 -17.76
CA VAL A 191 22.76 7.87 -17.86
C VAL A 191 22.72 9.35 -17.46
N TRP A 192 22.19 10.20 -18.34
CA TRP A 192 22.05 11.63 -18.04
C TRP A 192 21.12 11.83 -16.84
N VAL A 193 21.66 12.36 -15.75
CA VAL A 193 20.88 12.75 -14.57
C VAL A 193 20.56 14.23 -14.68
N HIS A 194 19.28 14.55 -14.71
CA HIS A 194 18.82 15.93 -14.79
C HIS A 194 19.26 16.69 -13.52
N PRO A 195 19.97 17.84 -13.64
CA PRO A 195 20.44 18.57 -12.46
C PRO A 195 19.26 19.08 -11.62
N GLU A 196 19.45 19.04 -10.31
CA GLU A 196 18.52 19.55 -9.31
C GLU A 196 19.02 20.89 -8.76
N ILE A 197 18.13 21.88 -8.71
CA ILE A 197 18.38 23.21 -8.14
C ILE A 197 17.48 23.44 -6.93
N ASP A 198 17.90 24.35 -6.06
CA ASP A 198 17.07 24.77 -4.93
C ASP A 198 15.78 25.41 -5.44
N ASN A 199 14.66 25.01 -4.84
CA ASN A 199 13.34 25.48 -5.24
C ASN A 199 13.11 26.91 -4.72
N PRO A 200 12.94 27.92 -5.60
CA PRO A 200 12.70 29.30 -5.16
C PRO A 200 11.38 29.48 -4.40
N GLU A 201 10.42 28.57 -4.57
CA GLU A 201 9.14 28.58 -3.85
C GLU A 201 9.24 27.94 -2.46
N TYR A 202 10.32 27.22 -2.16
CA TYR A 202 10.52 26.63 -0.84
C TYR A 202 10.83 27.73 0.20
N LYS A 203 10.02 27.76 1.25
CA LYS A 203 10.22 28.61 2.43
C LYS A 203 9.99 27.77 3.66
N LEU A 204 10.96 27.77 4.56
CA LEU A 204 10.85 27.11 5.85
C LEU A 204 9.72 27.75 6.66
N ASP A 205 8.86 26.91 7.24
CA ASP A 205 7.79 27.32 8.13
C ASP A 205 8.05 26.72 9.53
N PRO A 206 8.45 27.52 10.53
CA PRO A 206 8.69 27.02 11.88
C PRO A 206 7.39 26.76 12.67
N GLU A 207 6.21 27.13 12.13
CA GLU A 207 4.93 27.05 12.83
C GLU A 207 3.99 25.98 12.24
N LEU A 208 4.51 24.96 11.52
CA LEU A 208 3.69 23.87 10.95
C LEU A 208 2.85 23.14 12.03
N TYR A 209 3.44 22.95 13.21
CA TYR A 209 2.77 22.33 14.36
C TYR A 209 1.57 23.15 14.87
N LYS A 210 1.62 24.48 14.72
CA LYS A 210 0.73 25.41 15.40
C LYS A 210 -0.68 25.33 14.84
N LYS A 211 -1.65 25.39 15.74
CA LYS A 211 -3.08 25.54 15.47
C LYS A 211 -3.60 26.64 16.41
N ASP A 212 -4.39 27.56 15.89
CA ASP A 212 -4.75 28.79 16.61
C ASP A 212 -5.63 28.50 17.84
N GLU A 213 -6.82 27.93 17.61
CA GLU A 213 -7.75 27.57 18.68
C GLU A 213 -8.38 26.20 18.42
N ILE A 214 -8.40 25.36 19.46
CA ILE A 214 -9.09 24.07 19.47
C ILE A 214 -10.32 24.20 20.36
N CYS A 215 -11.50 24.02 19.79
CA CYS A 215 -12.77 24.27 20.49
C CYS A 215 -13.67 23.04 20.59
N ALA A 216 -13.51 22.05 19.72
CA ALA A 216 -14.35 20.86 19.73
C ALA A 216 -13.59 19.62 19.28
N VAL A 217 -14.07 18.48 19.77
CA VAL A 217 -13.74 17.15 19.26
C VAL A 217 -15.00 16.53 18.67
N GLY A 218 -14.86 15.82 17.57
CA GLY A 218 -15.99 15.17 16.91
C GLY A 218 -15.64 13.79 16.39
N PHE A 219 -16.64 12.92 16.44
CA PHE A 219 -16.60 11.57 15.88
C PHE A 219 -17.58 11.53 14.72
N ASP A 220 -17.03 11.56 13.52
CA ASP A 220 -17.77 11.48 12.26
C ASP A 220 -17.17 10.32 11.47
N LEU A 221 -17.85 9.18 11.54
CA LEU A 221 -17.31 7.87 11.17
C LEU A 221 -18.35 7.04 10.45
N TRP A 222 -17.89 6.23 9.50
CA TRP A 222 -18.67 5.15 8.92
C TRP A 222 -18.23 3.81 9.52
N GLN A 223 -19.19 2.96 9.90
CA GLN A 223 -18.92 1.59 10.33
C GLN A 223 -19.94 0.65 9.68
N VAL A 224 -19.46 -0.43 9.08
CA VAL A 224 -20.32 -1.53 8.58
C VAL A 224 -20.90 -2.29 9.76
N LYS A 225 -20.04 -2.71 10.70
CA LYS A 225 -20.43 -3.38 11.94
C LYS A 225 -20.25 -2.46 13.15
N SER A 226 -21.35 -2.02 13.73
CA SER A 226 -21.36 -1.23 14.97
C SER A 226 -20.94 -2.05 16.19
N GLY A 227 -20.44 -1.37 17.23
CA GLY A 227 -19.98 -2.00 18.49
C GLY A 227 -18.68 -1.39 19.01
N THR A 228 -18.09 -0.46 18.26
CA THR A 228 -16.89 0.25 18.69
C THR A 228 -17.18 1.14 19.89
N ILE A 229 -16.33 1.05 20.91
CA ILE A 229 -16.41 1.87 22.12
C ILE A 229 -15.21 2.82 22.14
N PHE A 230 -15.51 4.11 22.32
CA PHE A 230 -14.56 5.18 22.57
C PHE A 230 -14.71 5.65 24.01
N ASP A 231 -13.59 5.85 24.68
CA ASP A 231 -13.56 6.42 26.03
C ASP A 231 -12.20 7.12 26.25
N ASN A 232 -12.10 7.86 27.35
CA ASN A 232 -10.86 8.42 27.88
C ASN A 232 -10.17 9.42 26.94
N VAL A 233 -10.96 10.21 26.20
CA VAL A 233 -10.45 11.30 25.36
C VAL A 233 -9.76 12.34 26.24
N LEU A 234 -8.47 12.57 25.99
CA LEU A 234 -7.63 13.54 26.68
C LEU A 234 -6.90 14.43 25.66
N ILE A 235 -6.99 15.75 25.85
CA ILE A 235 -6.16 16.75 25.15
C ILE A 235 -5.43 17.54 26.23
N THR A 236 -4.09 17.56 26.16
CA THR A 236 -3.22 18.22 27.14
C THR A 236 -1.91 18.64 26.46
N ASP A 237 -1.18 19.55 27.09
CA ASP A 237 0.16 20.02 26.71
C ASP A 237 1.28 19.31 27.49
N ASP A 238 0.95 18.47 28.48
CA ASP A 238 1.91 17.71 29.28
C ASP A 238 1.97 16.24 28.85
N VAL A 239 3.09 15.88 28.20
CA VAL A 239 3.36 14.51 27.71
C VAL A 239 3.46 13.50 28.85
N GLU A 240 4.08 13.87 29.97
CA GLU A 240 4.24 12.98 31.12
C GLU A 240 2.89 12.73 31.81
N TYR A 241 2.06 13.78 31.91
CA TYR A 241 0.69 13.65 32.40
C TYR A 241 -0.14 12.73 31.50
N ALA A 242 -0.10 12.92 30.18
CA ALA A 242 -0.83 12.09 29.22
C ALA A 242 -0.43 10.61 29.32
N LYS A 243 0.89 10.33 29.39
CA LYS A 243 1.40 8.97 29.53
C LYS A 243 0.92 8.33 30.84
N LYS A 244 1.05 9.06 31.95
CA LYS A 244 0.60 8.59 33.27
C LYS A 244 -0.90 8.32 33.30
N PHE A 245 -1.72 9.22 32.77
CA PHE A 245 -3.17 9.02 32.66
C PHE A 245 -3.51 7.77 31.83
N GLY A 246 -2.82 7.57 30.71
CA GLY A 246 -2.94 6.35 29.91
C GLY A 246 -2.59 5.08 30.70
N GLU A 247 -1.49 5.07 31.45
CA GLU A 247 -1.12 3.91 32.28
C GLU A 247 -2.12 3.65 33.40
N GLU A 248 -2.68 4.69 34.02
CA GLU A 248 -3.64 4.57 35.12
C GLU A 248 -5.02 4.10 34.66
N VAL A 249 -5.45 4.46 33.45
CA VAL A 249 -6.82 4.19 32.98
C VAL A 249 -6.87 2.99 32.02
N TRP A 250 -6.02 2.96 30.99
CA TRP A 250 -6.07 1.93 29.96
C TRP A 250 -5.54 0.58 30.47
N LYS A 251 -4.38 0.57 31.14
CA LYS A 251 -3.72 -0.67 31.55
C LYS A 251 -4.57 -1.59 32.44
N PRO A 252 -5.17 -1.12 33.56
CA PRO A 252 -6.03 -1.99 34.38
C PRO A 252 -7.29 -2.45 33.64
N THR A 253 -7.83 -1.60 32.77
CA THR A 253 -8.97 -1.96 31.91
C THR A 253 -8.59 -3.09 30.94
N HIS A 254 -7.46 -2.97 30.26
CA HIS A 254 -6.97 -3.96 29.29
C HIS A 254 -6.65 -5.31 29.96
N GLU A 255 -6.00 -5.30 31.13
CA GLU A 255 -5.72 -6.54 31.89
C GLU A 255 -7.01 -7.21 32.39
N GLY A 256 -7.95 -6.44 32.92
CA GLY A 256 -9.24 -6.95 33.38
C GLY A 256 -10.11 -7.47 32.25
N GLU A 257 -10.11 -6.76 31.11
CA GLU A 257 -10.81 -7.16 29.89
C GLU A 257 -10.28 -8.48 29.35
N LYS A 258 -8.96 -8.62 29.23
CA LYS A 258 -8.34 -9.84 28.74
C LYS A 258 -8.70 -11.04 29.61
N LYS A 259 -8.64 -10.88 30.95
CA LYS A 259 -9.03 -11.94 31.88
C LYS A 259 -10.50 -12.35 31.70
N MET A 260 -11.41 -11.37 31.62
CA MET A 260 -12.83 -11.66 31.42
C MET A 260 -13.08 -12.33 30.06
N LYS A 261 -12.36 -11.93 29.01
CA LYS A 261 -12.46 -12.51 27.68
C LYS A 261 -11.97 -13.96 27.65
N ASP A 262 -10.83 -14.23 28.27
CA ASP A 262 -10.29 -15.60 28.40
C ASP A 262 -11.29 -16.52 29.14
N GLU A 263 -11.92 -16.04 30.23
CA GLU A 263 -12.96 -16.77 30.95
C GLU A 263 -14.20 -17.06 30.08
N GLN A 264 -14.68 -16.06 29.31
CA GLN A 264 -15.80 -16.23 28.39
C GLN A 264 -15.49 -17.22 27.27
N ASP A 265 -14.29 -17.13 26.67
CA ASP A 265 -13.87 -17.98 25.57
C ASP A 265 -13.69 -19.45 26.02
N GLU A 266 -13.22 -19.67 27.26
CA GLU A 266 -13.19 -21.00 27.88
C GLU A 266 -14.59 -21.59 28.06
N ASP A 267 -15.52 -20.80 28.59
CA ASP A 267 -16.89 -21.26 28.82
C ASP A 267 -17.63 -21.55 27.51
N ASP A 268 -17.43 -20.72 26.49
CA ASP A 268 -17.99 -20.94 25.16
C ASP A 268 -17.33 -22.11 24.43
N ARG A 269 -16.04 -22.40 24.70
CA ARG A 269 -15.40 -23.65 24.24
C ARG A 269 -16.04 -24.86 24.90
N LYS A 270 -16.23 -24.84 26.22
CA LYS A 270 -16.89 -25.94 26.96
C LYS A 270 -18.32 -26.20 26.48
N LYS A 271 -19.10 -25.13 26.21
CA LYS A 271 -20.46 -25.25 25.63
C LYS A 271 -20.43 -25.90 24.24
N ARG A 272 -19.57 -25.42 23.33
CA ARG A 272 -19.41 -26.00 21.98
C ARG A 272 -18.97 -27.46 22.00
N GLU A 273 -18.09 -27.82 22.93
CA GLU A 273 -17.69 -29.22 23.15
C GLU A 273 -18.82 -30.08 23.71
N ALA A 274 -19.70 -29.53 24.54
CA ALA A 274 -20.87 -30.25 25.04
C ALA A 274 -21.92 -30.44 23.94
N GLU A 275 -22.19 -29.41 23.13
CA GLU A 275 -23.13 -29.43 22.00
C GLU A 275 -22.69 -30.40 20.89
N SER A 276 -21.39 -30.44 20.58
CA SER A 276 -20.84 -31.39 19.60
C SER A 276 -20.89 -32.84 20.09
N LYS A 277 -20.80 -33.08 21.41
CA LYS A 277 -20.98 -34.41 22.00
C LYS A 277 -22.45 -34.83 22.14
N SER A 278 -23.38 -33.88 22.18
CA SER A 278 -24.83 -34.16 22.28
C SER A 278 -25.53 -34.24 20.92
N SER A 279 -24.88 -33.80 19.84
CA SER A 279 -25.38 -34.00 18.48
C SER A 279 -25.25 -35.49 18.13
N PRO A 280 -26.33 -36.19 17.74
CA PRO A 280 -26.21 -37.54 17.23
C PRO A 280 -25.20 -37.53 16.08
N LYS A 281 -24.25 -38.46 16.09
CA LYS A 281 -23.62 -38.83 14.83
C LYS A 281 -24.76 -39.30 13.94
N ASP A 282 -24.98 -38.63 12.83
CA ASP A 282 -25.61 -39.30 11.69
C ASP A 282 -24.61 -40.41 11.29
N ASP A 283 -24.74 -41.54 11.97
CA ASP A 283 -24.25 -42.83 11.51
C ASP A 283 -25.14 -43.18 10.30
N ASP A 284 -24.87 -42.56 9.15
CA ASP A 284 -25.26 -43.10 7.84
C ASP A 284 -24.24 -44.19 7.48
N ASP A 285 -24.33 -45.31 8.20
CA ASP A 285 -23.79 -46.62 7.80
C ASP A 285 -24.84 -47.67 8.22
N ASP A 286 -25.66 -48.06 7.26
CA ASP A 286 -26.35 -49.36 7.10
C ASP A 286 -27.18 -49.22 5.81
N ASP A 287 -26.68 -49.66 4.65
CA ASP A 287 -26.60 -51.04 4.15
C ASP A 287 -27.71 -51.28 3.11
N ASP A 288 -27.27 -51.73 1.92
CA ASP A 288 -27.91 -52.64 0.96
C ASP A 288 -29.44 -52.58 0.73
N GLU A 289 -29.86 -52.34 -0.52
CA GLU A 289 -30.51 -53.39 -1.33
C GLU A 289 -30.80 -52.95 -2.78
N GLU A 290 -30.77 -53.97 -3.64
CA GLU A 290 -30.84 -54.03 -5.10
C GLU A 290 -32.12 -53.42 -5.72
N ASP A 291 -31.98 -52.72 -6.85
CA ASP A 291 -32.61 -52.99 -8.17
C ASP A 291 -32.36 -51.85 -9.19
#